data_AF-A0AAU5XDZ4-F1
#
_entry.id   AF-A0AAU5XDZ4-F1
#
_cell.length_a   1.000
_cell.length_b   1.000
_cell.length_c   1.000
_cell.angle_alpha   90.00
_cell.angle_beta   90.00
_cell.angle_gamma   90.00
#
_symmetry.space_group_name_H-M   'P 1'
#
loop_
_entity.id
_entity.type
_entity.pdbx_description
1 polymer ?
#
loop_
_entity_poly.entity_id
_entity_poly.type
_entity_poly.pdbx_seq_one_letter_code
_entity_poly.pdbx_strand_id
1 'polypeptide(L)'
;MDIDTEDVLLTIDHPFGRIETTLTEWMRTGPGPREQVRPVEARRRSTGESLPLTVIPLRYRNDDESRRLISEGAIESPWPG
;
A
#
# COMPACT_ATOMS: atom_id res chain seq x y z
N MET A 1 -2.66 9.73 15.11
CA MET A 1 -3.76 10.18 14.24
C MET A 1 -4.43 8.92 13.75
N ASP A 2 -5.69 8.74 14.11
CA ASP A 2 -6.49 7.64 13.57
C ASP A 2 -6.90 8.08 12.16
N ILE A 3 -6.40 7.38 11.14
CA ILE A 3 -6.72 7.67 9.74
C ILE A 3 -7.77 6.65 9.31
N ASP A 4 -8.88 7.15 8.78
CA ASP A 4 -9.90 6.31 8.15
C ASP A 4 -9.32 5.71 6.88
N THR A 5 -9.06 4.40 6.90
CA THR A 5 -8.45 3.67 5.78
C THR A 5 -9.37 3.57 4.56
N GLU A 6 -10.67 3.77 4.72
CA GLU A 6 -11.62 3.86 3.59
C GLU A 6 -11.55 5.22 2.87
N ASP A 7 -11.12 6.27 3.58
CA ASP A 7 -10.92 7.60 2.99
C ASP A 7 -9.52 7.78 2.40
N VAL A 8 -8.62 6.80 2.52
CA VAL A 8 -7.31 6.86 1.86
C VAL A 8 -7.38 6.13 0.52
N LEU A 9 -7.31 6.90 -0.58
CA LEU A 9 -7.20 6.37 -1.93
C LEU A 9 -5.73 6.27 -2.32
N LEU A 10 -5.32 5.09 -2.78
CA LEU A 10 -3.98 4.78 -3.24
C LEU A 10 -3.97 4.70 -4.77
N THR A 11 -2.97 5.32 -5.39
CA THR A 11 -2.62 5.06 -6.78
C THR A 11 -1.54 3.98 -6.79
N ILE A 12 -1.80 2.86 -7.47
CA ILE A 12 -0.84 1.78 -7.67
C ILE A 12 -0.27 1.87 -9.07
N ASP A 13 1.05 1.82 -9.20
CA ASP A 13 1.72 1.75 -10.50
C ASP A 13 1.82 0.29 -10.95
N HIS A 14 1.08 -0.06 -12.00
CA HIS A 14 1.05 -1.40 -12.58
C HIS A 14 1.68 -1.35 -13.99
N PRO A 15 2.36 -2.41 -14.47
CA PRO A 15 2.98 -2.42 -15.80
C PRO A 15 2.03 -2.13 -16.98
N PHE A 16 0.72 -2.30 -16.78
CA PHE A 16 -0.31 -2.04 -17.80
C PHE A 16 -1.13 -0.77 -17.53
N GLY A 17 -0.75 0.05 -16.55
CA GLY A 17 -1.43 1.31 -16.23
C GLY A 17 -1.47 1.61 -14.73
N ARG A 18 -2.02 2.75 -14.36
CA ARG A 18 -2.28 3.09 -12.95
C ARG A 18 -3.67 2.62 -12.56
N ILE A 19 -3.78 2.04 -11.37
CA ILE A 19 -5.07 1.66 -10.77
C ILE A 19 -5.26 2.41 -9.45
N GLU A 20 -6.52 2.68 -9.10
CA GLU A 20 -6.88 3.27 -7.82
C GLU A 20 -7.57 2.23 -6.93
N THR A 21 -7.24 2.21 -5.65
CA THR A 21 -7.87 1.35 -4.63
C THR A 21 -7.85 2.03 -3.27
N THR A 22 -8.70 1.62 -2.32
CA THR A 22 -8.63 2.15 -0.95
C THR A 22 -7.49 1.49 -0.17
N LEU A 23 -7.01 2.15 0.89
CA LEU A 23 -6.02 1.56 1.79
C LEU A 23 -6.57 0.29 2.46
N THR A 24 -7.85 0.24 2.83
CA THR A 24 -8.47 -0.99 3.34
C THR A 24 -8.38 -2.13 2.34
N GLU A 25 -8.76 -1.89 1.08
CA GLU A 25 -8.79 -2.91 0.05
C GLU A 25 -7.38 -3.40 -0.30
N TRP A 26 -6.42 -2.48 -0.34
CA TRP A 26 -5.01 -2.81 -0.50
C TRP A 26 -4.48 -3.66 0.66
N MET A 27 -4.79 -3.31 1.91
CA MET A 27 -4.40 -4.11 3.08
C MET A 27 -5.01 -5.52 3.03
N ARG A 28 -6.21 -5.66 2.46
CA ARG A 28 -6.91 -6.94 2.32
C ARG A 28 -6.32 -7.83 1.23
N THR A 29 -5.94 -7.26 0.08
CA THR A 29 -5.61 -8.03 -1.13
C THR A 29 -4.16 -7.94 -1.56
N GLY A 30 -3.53 -6.79 -1.35
CA GLY A 30 -2.13 -6.55 -1.68
C GLY A 30 -1.80 -6.69 -3.16
N PRO A 31 -0.51 -6.88 -3.48
CA PRO A 31 -0.05 -7.09 -4.86
C PRO A 31 -0.32 -8.51 -5.40
N GLY A 32 -0.72 -9.45 -4.54
CA GLY A 32 -0.61 -10.88 -4.82
C GLY A 32 0.85 -11.28 -5.09
N PRO A 33 1.14 -12.19 -6.05
CA PRO A 33 2.51 -12.64 -6.34
C PRO A 33 3.38 -11.60 -7.07
N ARG A 34 2.91 -10.35 -7.23
CA ARG A 34 3.55 -9.34 -8.09
C ARG A 34 4.44 -8.39 -7.28
N GLU A 35 5.71 -8.73 -7.13
CA GLU A 35 6.63 -7.95 -6.30
C GLU A 35 6.84 -6.48 -6.72
N GLN A 36 6.60 -6.15 -7.99
CA GLN A 36 6.82 -4.78 -8.52
C GLN A 36 5.61 -3.85 -8.35
N VAL A 37 4.47 -4.37 -7.90
CA VAL A 37 3.22 -3.61 -7.79
C VAL A 37 3.17 -2.95 -6.42
N ARG A 38 3.20 -1.61 -6.37
CA ARG A 38 3.18 -0.87 -5.11
C ARG A 38 2.42 0.45 -5.21
N PRO A 39 1.91 0.99 -4.09
CA PRO A 39 1.39 2.35 -4.03
C PRO A 39 2.49 3.36 -4.36
N VAL A 40 2.17 4.32 -5.22
CA VAL A 40 3.06 5.44 -5.61
C VAL A 40 2.53 6.79 -5.17
N GLU A 41 1.22 6.89 -4.94
CA GLU A 41 0.57 8.08 -4.40
C GLU A 41 -0.50 7.66 -3.39
N ALA A 42 -0.75 8.52 -2.41
CA ALA A 42 -1.88 8.41 -1.50
C ALA A 42 -2.58 9.78 -1.42
N ARG A 43 -3.90 9.78 -1.32
CA ARG A 43 -4.69 11.00 -1.12
C ARG A 43 -5.96 10.72 -0.31
N ARG A 44 -6.50 11.73 0.35
CA ARG A 44 -7.85 11.68 0.90
C ARG A 44 -8.86 11.60 -0.24
N ARG A 45 -9.77 10.62 -0.20
CA ARG A 45 -10.83 10.45 -1.18
C ARG A 45 -11.85 11.58 -1.10
N SER A 46 -12.18 11.99 0.12
CA SER A 46 -13.15 13.04 0.43
C SER A 46 -12.72 14.44 -0.02
N THR A 47 -11.44 14.78 0.11
CA THR A 47 -10.92 16.14 -0.16
C THR A 47 -9.97 16.22 -1.35
N GLY A 48 -9.42 15.10 -1.81
CA GLY A 48 -8.37 15.06 -2.83
C GLY A 48 -6.97 15.45 -2.31
N GLU A 49 -6.83 15.74 -1.02
CA GLU A 49 -5.56 16.16 -0.40
C GLU A 49 -4.52 15.04 -0.49
N SER A 50 -3.35 15.36 -1.04
CA SER A 50 -2.22 14.42 -1.09
C SER A 50 -1.73 14.05 0.32
N LEU A 51 -1.51 12.76 0.54
CA LEU A 51 -0.99 12.21 1.78
C LEU A 51 0.41 11.63 1.56
N PRO A 52 1.28 11.66 2.57
CA PRO A 52 2.54 10.94 2.50
C PRO A 52 2.28 9.43 2.47
N LEU A 53 3.05 8.66 1.69
CA LEU A 53 2.95 7.19 1.66
C LEU A 53 3.20 6.53 3.02
N THR A 54 3.76 7.25 3.99
CA THR A 54 3.93 6.78 5.37
C THR A 54 2.61 6.53 6.09
N VAL A 55 1.48 7.04 5.56
CA VAL A 55 0.12 6.66 6.00
C VAL A 55 -0.14 5.17 5.85
N ILE A 56 0.49 4.53 4.87
CA ILE A 56 0.43 3.09 4.65
C ILE A 56 1.34 2.45 5.70
N PRO A 57 0.83 1.56 6.58
CA PRO A 57 1.68 0.90 7.57
C PRO A 57 2.78 0.11 6.85
N LEU A 58 3.99 0.11 7.42
CA LEU A 58 5.21 -0.37 6.76
C LEU A 58 5.03 -1.75 6.11
N ARG A 59 4.45 -2.71 6.83
CA ARG A 59 4.22 -4.08 6.32
C ARG A 59 3.39 -4.13 5.03
N TYR A 60 2.55 -3.13 4.75
CA TYR A 60 1.68 -3.07 3.58
C TYR A 60 2.23 -2.20 2.44
N ARG A 61 3.46 -1.68 2.50
CA ARG A 61 3.95 -0.77 1.44
C ARG A 61 4.37 -1.48 0.16
N ASN A 62 4.81 -2.74 0.27
CA ASN A 62 5.42 -3.51 -0.82
C ASN A 62 6.56 -2.74 -1.54
N ASP A 63 7.28 -1.92 -0.78
CA ASP A 63 8.50 -1.24 -1.21
C ASP A 63 9.74 -2.07 -0.81
N ASP A 64 10.93 -1.59 -1.17
CA ASP A 64 12.17 -2.33 -0.92
C ASP A 64 12.44 -2.50 0.58
N GLU A 65 12.06 -1.51 1.40
CA GLU A 65 12.22 -1.54 2.84
C GLU A 65 11.35 -2.64 3.47
N SER A 66 10.04 -2.60 3.20
CA SER A 66 9.10 -3.57 3.75
C SER A 66 9.39 -4.99 3.27
N ARG A 67 9.69 -5.19 1.98
CA ARG A 67 10.07 -6.51 1.44
C ARG A 67 11.35 -7.05 2.08
N ARG A 68 12.37 -6.19 2.28
CA ARG A 68 13.60 -6.58 2.98
C ARG A 68 13.30 -7.03 4.42
N LEU A 69 12.56 -6.23 5.18
CA LEU A 69 12.24 -6.55 6.57
C LEU A 69 11.38 -7.83 6.70
N ILE A 70 10.46 -8.08 5.76
CA ILE A 70 9.71 -9.34 5.68
C ILE A 70 10.66 -10.51 5.41
N SER A 71 11.56 -10.37 4.43
CA SER A 71 12.51 -11.43 4.08
C SER A 71 13.50 -11.78 5.22
N GLU A 72 13.84 -10.77 6.04
CA GLU A 72 14.69 -10.92 7.22
C GLU A 72 13.92 -11.45 8.44
N GLY A 73 12.60 -11.60 8.36
CA GLY A 73 11.74 -12.00 9.48
C GLY A 73 11.57 -10.92 10.55
N ALA A 74 11.95 -9.67 10.27
CA ALA A 74 11.84 -8.54 11.20
C ALA A 74 10.39 -8.03 11.33
N ILE A 75 9.57 -8.21 10.29
CA ILE A 75 8.13 -7.97 10.33
C ILE A 75 7.39 -9.12 9.61
N GLU A 76 6.17 -9.41 10.03
CA GLU A 76 5.33 -10.43 9.39
C GLU A 76 4.83 -9.96 8.02
N SER A 77 4.83 -10.87 7.03
CA SER A 77 4.12 -10.63 5.76
C SER A 77 2.63 -10.45 6.04
N PRO A 78 2.00 -9.36 5.58
CA PRO A 78 0.58 -9.17 5.78
C PRO A 78 -0.30 -10.04 4.87
N TRP A 79 0.25 -10.55 3.78
CA TRP A 79 -0.49 -11.27 2.74
C TRP A 79 0.01 -12.71 2.61
N PRO A 80 -0.89 -13.66 2.30
CA PRO A 80 -0.49 -15.00 1.93
C PRO A 80 0.30 -14.95 0.61
N GLY A 81 1.49 -15.55 0.62
CA GLY A 81 2.36 -15.69 -0.56
C GLY A 81 1.85 -16.69 -1.58
#